data_AF-A0A093K1V4-F1
#
_entry.id   AF-A0A093K1V4-F1
#
_cell.length_a   1.000
_cell.length_b   1.000
_cell.length_c   1.000
_cell.angle_alpha   90.00
_cell.angle_beta   90.00
_cell.angle_gamma   90.00
#
_symmetry.space_group_name_H-M   'P 1'
#
loop_
_entity.id
_entity.type
_entity.pdbx_description
1 polymer ?
#
loop_
_entity_poly.entity_id
_entity_poly.type
_entity_poly.pdbx_seq_one_letter_code
_entity_poly.pdbx_strand_id
1 'polypeptide(L)'
;EPDVVVKRQEALAAARLRMQEELNAQAERYKEKQRQLEEEKRRQKIAMWESMQEGKSYKGNLKLNQQELESGASTSSTVSKPKPNKKPLRSGGYNPLSGEGGGTCSWRPGRRGPSAGG
;
A
#
# COMPACT_ATOMS: atom_id res chain seq x y z
N GLU A 1 -39.71 43.64 -22.77
CA GLU A 1 -40.33 42.32 -22.96
C GLU A 1 -39.95 41.31 -21.87
N PRO A 2 -40.93 40.73 -21.18
CA PRO A 2 -40.73 39.70 -20.16
C PRO A 2 -40.00 38.45 -20.71
N ASP A 3 -40.20 38.11 -21.98
CA ASP A 3 -39.64 36.92 -22.62
C ASP A 3 -38.11 36.89 -22.66
N VAL A 4 -37.48 38.07 -22.79
CA VAL A 4 -36.00 38.18 -22.80
C VAL A 4 -35.42 37.85 -21.43
N VAL A 5 -36.13 38.21 -20.37
CA VAL A 5 -35.72 37.93 -18.98
C VAL A 5 -35.84 36.45 -18.69
N VAL A 6 -36.92 35.80 -19.13
CA VAL A 6 -37.13 34.36 -18.98
C VAL A 6 -36.03 33.57 -19.69
N LYS A 7 -35.76 33.87 -20.97
CA LYS A 7 -34.67 33.22 -21.74
C LYS A 7 -33.31 33.38 -21.09
N ARG A 8 -33.03 34.55 -20.50
CA ARG A 8 -31.78 34.79 -19.76
C ARG A 8 -31.70 33.94 -18.49
N GLN A 9 -32.79 33.81 -17.74
CA GLN A 9 -32.84 32.97 -16.54
C GLN A 9 -32.68 31.48 -16.88
N GLU A 10 -33.32 31.02 -17.95
CA GLU A 10 -33.18 29.65 -18.46
C GLU A 10 -31.74 29.34 -18.87
N ALA A 11 -31.07 30.27 -19.56
CA ALA A 11 -29.65 30.11 -19.93
C ALA A 11 -28.75 30.00 -18.69
N LEU A 12 -28.99 30.79 -17.65
CA LEU A 12 -28.25 30.71 -16.39
C LEU A 12 -28.53 29.40 -15.64
N ALA A 13 -29.77 28.94 -15.63
CA ALA A 13 -30.15 27.66 -15.04
C ALA A 13 -29.50 26.49 -15.77
N ALA A 14 -29.51 26.51 -17.10
CA ALA A 14 -28.84 25.50 -17.93
C ALA A 14 -27.32 25.48 -17.70
N ALA A 15 -26.68 26.66 -17.58
CA ALA A 15 -25.26 26.74 -17.25
C ALA A 15 -24.95 26.14 -15.86
N ARG A 16 -25.82 26.39 -14.87
CA ARG A 16 -25.69 25.81 -13.53
C ARG A 16 -25.82 24.29 -13.55
N LEU A 17 -26.80 23.74 -14.28
CA LEU A 17 -27.00 22.30 -14.39
C LEU A 17 -25.79 21.62 -15.03
N ARG A 18 -25.28 22.17 -16.15
CA ARG A 18 -24.06 21.64 -16.79
C ARG A 18 -22.87 21.59 -15.84
N MET A 19 -22.65 22.67 -15.07
CA MET A 19 -21.57 22.71 -14.10
C MET A 19 -21.75 21.69 -12.98
N GLN A 20 -22.99 21.47 -12.50
CA GLN A 20 -23.28 20.42 -11.51
C GLN A 20 -23.06 19.01 -12.08
N GLU A 21 -23.47 18.75 -13.31
CA GLU A 21 -23.24 17.48 -14.00
C GLU A 21 -21.75 17.17 -14.14
N GLU A 22 -20.94 18.16 -14.51
CA GLU A 22 -19.48 18.01 -14.61
C GLU A 22 -18.85 17.67 -13.25
N LEU A 23 -19.24 18.37 -12.18
CA LEU A 23 -18.76 18.07 -10.83
C LEU A 23 -19.17 16.67 -10.38
N ASN A 24 -20.42 16.28 -10.63
CA ASN A 24 -20.92 14.95 -10.30
C ASN A 24 -20.16 13.87 -11.08
N ALA A 25 -19.90 14.09 -12.37
CA ALA A 25 -19.13 13.17 -13.20
C ALA A 25 -17.69 13.01 -12.69
N GLN A 26 -17.04 14.09 -12.24
CA GLN A 26 -15.72 14.03 -11.62
C GLN A 26 -15.76 13.26 -10.29
N ALA A 27 -16.78 13.48 -9.46
CA ALA A 27 -16.95 12.77 -8.20
C ALA A 27 -17.13 11.26 -8.39
N GLU A 28 -17.96 10.85 -9.36
CA GLU A 28 -18.15 9.42 -9.67
C GLU A 28 -16.87 8.79 -10.23
N ARG A 29 -16.16 9.45 -11.15
CA ARG A 29 -14.85 8.96 -11.65
C ARG A 29 -13.84 8.78 -10.52
N TYR A 30 -13.83 9.67 -9.52
CA TYR A 30 -12.95 9.53 -8.37
C TYR A 30 -13.34 8.35 -7.48
N LYS A 31 -14.64 8.19 -7.17
CA LYS A 31 -15.16 7.04 -6.40
C LYS A 31 -14.85 5.71 -7.09
N GLU A 32 -15.02 5.64 -8.41
CA GLU A 32 -14.70 4.46 -9.20
C GLU A 32 -13.21 4.11 -9.12
N LYS A 33 -12.32 5.10 -9.31
CA LYS A 33 -10.87 4.90 -9.15
C LYS A 33 -10.49 4.44 -7.76
N GLN A 34 -11.11 5.00 -6.71
CA GLN A 34 -10.87 4.54 -5.34
C GLN A 34 -11.29 3.08 -5.16
N ARG A 35 -12.46 2.69 -5.67
CA ARG A 35 -12.93 1.30 -5.61
C ARG A 35 -11.98 0.34 -6.33
N GLN A 36 -11.48 0.72 -7.51
CA GLN A 36 -10.50 -0.08 -8.25
C GLN A 36 -9.21 -0.28 -7.46
N LEU A 37 -8.66 0.78 -6.85
CA LEU A 37 -7.46 0.69 -6.02
C LEU A 37 -7.66 -0.20 -4.78
N GLU A 38 -8.84 -0.14 -4.15
CA GLU A 38 -9.19 -1.01 -3.04
C GLU A 38 -9.29 -2.48 -3.46
N GLU A 39 -9.93 -2.75 -4.60
CA GLU A 39 -10.01 -4.10 -5.18
C GLU A 39 -8.65 -4.64 -5.58
N GLU A 40 -7.78 -3.84 -6.19
CA GLU A 40 -6.41 -4.23 -6.55
C GLU A 40 -5.60 -4.58 -5.30
N LYS A 41 -5.66 -3.75 -4.25
CA LYS A 41 -5.03 -4.06 -2.96
C LYS A 41 -5.58 -5.35 -2.35
N ARG A 42 -6.89 -5.58 -2.48
CA ARG A 42 -7.51 -6.82 -2.02
C ARG A 42 -6.98 -8.02 -2.82
N ARG A 43 -6.93 -7.93 -4.15
CA ARG A 43 -6.40 -8.96 -5.03
C ARG A 43 -4.93 -9.26 -4.75
N GLN A 44 -4.11 -8.22 -4.57
CA GLN A 44 -2.69 -8.37 -4.20
C GLN A 44 -2.51 -9.12 -2.88
N LYS A 45 -3.31 -8.80 -1.86
CA LYS A 45 -3.28 -9.52 -0.58
C LYS A 45 -3.66 -10.99 -0.76
N ILE A 46 -4.71 -11.28 -1.53
CA ILE A 46 -5.14 -12.65 -1.82
C ILE A 46 -4.02 -13.41 -2.54
N ALA A 47 -3.50 -12.85 -3.64
CA ALA A 47 -2.43 -13.46 -4.42
C ALA A 47 -1.17 -13.73 -3.58
N MET A 48 -0.80 -12.80 -2.69
CA MET A 48 0.31 -12.97 -1.76
C MET A 48 0.05 -14.12 -0.78
N TRP A 49 -1.16 -14.21 -0.23
CA TRP A 49 -1.55 -15.29 0.69
C TRP A 49 -1.59 -16.65 0.00
N GLU A 50 -2.17 -16.74 -1.20
CA GLU A 50 -2.23 -17.96 -2.01
C GLU A 50 -0.83 -18.44 -2.38
N SER A 51 0.05 -17.55 -2.84
CA SER A 51 1.46 -17.86 -3.11
C SER A 51 2.16 -18.45 -1.88
N MET A 52 1.85 -17.93 -0.69
CA MET A 52 2.43 -18.43 0.56
C MET A 52 1.88 -19.81 0.93
N GLN A 53 0.59 -20.07 0.72
CA GLN A 53 -0.04 -21.37 0.95
C GLN A 53 0.47 -22.44 -0.02
N GLU A 54 0.69 -22.09 -1.29
CA GLU A 54 1.22 -22.98 -2.32
C GLU A 54 2.73 -23.29 -2.15
N GLY A 55 3.38 -22.74 -1.12
CA GLY A 55 4.80 -22.96 -0.86
C GLY A 55 5.73 -22.21 -1.82
N LYS A 56 5.20 -21.31 -2.65
CA LYS A 56 5.99 -20.40 -3.50
C LYS A 56 6.63 -19.35 -2.59
N SER A 57 7.79 -19.70 -2.03
CA SER A 57 8.61 -18.83 -1.18
C SER A 57 8.80 -17.44 -1.79
N TYR A 58 8.72 -16.41 -0.95
CA TYR A 58 8.95 -14.98 -1.24
C TYR A 58 10.20 -14.71 -2.12
N LYS A 59 11.19 -15.61 -2.11
CA LYS A 59 12.41 -15.53 -2.92
C LYS A 59 12.18 -15.65 -4.44
N GLY A 60 11.09 -16.30 -4.88
CA GLY A 60 10.76 -16.47 -6.30
C GLY A 60 10.07 -15.26 -6.92
N ASN A 61 9.16 -14.62 -6.18
CA ASN A 61 8.37 -13.49 -6.66
C ASN A 61 9.22 -12.21 -6.90
N LEU A 62 10.36 -12.07 -6.21
CA LEU A 62 11.33 -11.00 -6.48
C LEU A 62 11.89 -11.05 -7.91
N LYS A 63 12.03 -12.25 -8.50
CA LYS A 63 12.52 -12.39 -9.88
C LYS A 63 11.41 -12.17 -10.91
N LEU A 64 10.19 -12.62 -10.63
CA LEU A 64 9.04 -12.41 -11.54
C LEU A 64 8.61 -10.94 -11.62
N ASN A 65 8.61 -10.22 -10.49
CA ASN A 65 8.26 -8.79 -10.47
C ASN A 65 9.34 -7.95 -11.17
N GLN A 66 10.61 -8.36 -11.10
CA GLN A 66 11.70 -7.77 -11.88
C GLN A 66 11.54 -8.05 -13.39
N GLN A 67 11.07 -9.24 -13.77
CA GLN A 67 10.83 -9.61 -15.17
C GLN A 67 9.62 -8.91 -15.79
N GLU A 68 8.55 -8.68 -15.02
CA GLU A 68 7.38 -7.91 -15.48
C GLU A 68 7.74 -6.43 -15.67
N LEU A 69 8.59 -5.89 -14.80
CA LEU A 69 9.10 -4.51 -14.88
C LEU A 69 10.17 -4.35 -15.99
N GLU A 70 10.94 -5.39 -16.30
CA GLU A 70 11.92 -5.44 -17.40
C GLU A 70 11.27 -5.64 -18.78
N SER A 71 10.10 -6.28 -18.86
CA SER A 71 9.39 -6.49 -20.15
C SER A 71 8.77 -5.21 -20.72
N GLY A 72 8.72 -4.12 -19.94
CA GLY A 72 8.31 -2.78 -20.37
C GLY A 72 9.46 -1.81 -20.66
N ALA A 73 10.71 -2.19 -20.43
CA ALA A 73 11.85 -1.28 -20.55
C ALA A 73 12.99 -1.92 -21.37
N SER A 74 12.92 -1.69 -22.68
CA SER A 74 14.06 -1.91 -23.59
C SER A 74 15.31 -1.16 -23.10
N THR A 75 16.46 -1.82 -23.23
CA THR A 75 17.84 -1.31 -23.20
C THR A 75 18.35 -0.65 -21.90
N SER A 76 19.05 -1.42 -21.06
CA SER A 76 20.25 -0.95 -20.34
C SER A 76 20.87 -2.11 -19.52
N SER A 77 22.00 -2.64 -19.98
CA SER A 77 22.81 -3.61 -19.25
C SER A 77 23.46 -2.95 -18.02
N THR A 78 22.99 -3.28 -16.81
CA THR A 78 23.71 -2.91 -15.58
C THR A 78 24.13 -4.15 -14.81
N VAL A 79 25.44 -4.38 -14.80
CA VAL A 79 26.16 -5.43 -14.07
C VAL A 79 25.84 -5.37 -12.57
N SER A 80 25.37 -6.48 -12.00
CA SER A 80 25.03 -6.56 -10.58
C SER A 80 26.27 -6.80 -9.70
N LYS A 81 26.48 -5.93 -8.71
CA LYS A 81 27.63 -5.98 -7.78
C LYS A 81 27.55 -7.19 -6.83
N PRO A 82 28.68 -7.82 -6.45
CA PRO A 82 28.70 -8.93 -5.50
C PRO A 82 28.28 -8.47 -4.09
N LYS A 83 27.45 -9.29 -3.42
CA LYS A 83 26.91 -8.98 -2.08
C LYS A 83 28.06 -9.00 -1.05
N PRO A 84 28.16 -7.99 -0.16
CA PRO A 84 29.15 -8.04 0.91
C PRO A 84 28.85 -9.19 1.87
N ASN A 85 29.89 -9.89 2.33
CA ASN A 85 29.82 -10.96 3.33
C ASN A 85 29.09 -10.45 4.59
N LYS A 86 27.80 -10.77 4.71
CA LYS A 86 27.01 -10.39 5.87
C LYS A 86 27.30 -11.37 7.00
N LYS A 87 27.82 -10.84 8.11
CA LYS A 87 27.91 -11.57 9.39
C LYS A 87 26.52 -12.18 9.69
N PRO A 88 26.44 -13.43 10.20
CA PRO A 88 25.17 -14.06 10.52
C PRO A 88 24.33 -13.17 11.45
N LEU A 89 23.01 -13.17 11.25
CA LEU A 89 22.07 -12.33 12.01
C LEU A 89 22.12 -12.60 13.53
N ARG A 90 22.67 -13.74 13.93
CA ARG A 90 22.86 -14.16 15.31
C ARG A 90 24.30 -14.61 15.51
N SER A 91 24.89 -14.25 16.64
CA SER A 91 26.20 -14.77 17.09
C SER A 91 26.14 -16.30 17.17
N GLY A 92 27.28 -16.96 16.94
CA GLY A 92 27.39 -18.43 16.93
C GLY A 92 27.07 -19.14 18.27
N GLY A 93 26.61 -18.40 19.28
CA GLY A 93 26.21 -18.92 20.61
C GLY A 93 24.71 -19.08 20.82
N TYR A 94 23.86 -18.71 19.86
CA TYR A 94 22.40 -18.77 20.03
C TYR A 94 21.89 -20.22 20.03
N ASN A 95 21.61 -20.77 21.21
CA ASN A 95 20.95 -22.07 21.37
C ASN A 95 19.42 -21.87 21.55
N PRO A 96 18.56 -22.35 20.64
CA PRO A 96 17.11 -22.17 20.73
C PRO A 96 16.45 -22.91 21.90
N LEU A 97 17.13 -23.89 22.50
CA LEU A 97 16.63 -24.64 23.66
C LEU A 97 17.06 -24.02 24.99
N SER A 98 18.19 -23.32 25.03
CA SER A 98 18.79 -22.81 26.27
C SER A 98 18.78 -21.29 26.39
N GLY A 99 18.61 -20.57 25.26
CA GLY A 99 18.80 -19.12 25.21
C GLY A 99 20.25 -18.73 25.51
N GLU A 100 20.72 -17.62 24.95
CA GLU A 100 22.00 -17.08 25.37
C GLU A 100 21.80 -16.45 26.76
N GLY A 101 22.34 -17.11 27.79
CA GLY A 101 22.15 -16.75 29.18
C GLY A 101 22.80 -15.40 29.51
N GLY A 102 21.97 -14.39 29.77
CA GLY A 102 22.35 -13.22 30.56
C GLY A 102 22.02 -11.87 29.93
N GLY A 103 21.00 -11.19 30.48
CA GLY A 103 20.96 -9.72 30.49
C GLY A 103 19.73 -9.05 29.88
N THR A 104 18.79 -8.65 30.74
CA THR A 104 17.99 -7.41 30.66
C THR A 104 16.70 -7.32 29.81
N CYS A 105 16.14 -8.39 29.25
CA CYS A 105 14.81 -8.32 28.64
C CYS A 105 13.68 -8.64 29.64
N SER A 106 13.45 -7.76 30.62
CA SER A 106 12.27 -7.78 31.48
C SER A 106 11.09 -7.06 30.79
N TRP A 107 10.44 -7.72 29.84
CA TRP A 107 9.12 -7.27 29.37
C TRP A 107 8.07 -7.50 30.46
N ARG A 108 8.03 -6.59 31.44
CA ARG A 108 6.86 -6.40 32.30
C ARG A 108 6.03 -5.27 31.71
N PRO A 109 4.73 -5.48 31.40
CA PRO A 109 3.86 -4.39 31.01
C PRO A 109 3.89 -3.30 32.09
N GLY A 110 4.13 -2.05 31.72
CA GLY A 110 4.09 -0.92 32.64
C GLY A 110 2.74 -0.86 33.35
N ARG A 111 2.73 -0.58 34.66
CA ARG A 111 1.48 -0.44 35.44
C ARG A 111 0.61 0.64 34.79
N ARG A 112 -0.53 0.26 34.22
CA ARG A 112 -1.57 1.19 33.80
C ARG A 112 -2.37 1.58 35.04
N GLY A 113 -2.07 2.75 35.58
CA GLY A 113 -2.79 3.37 36.69
C GLY A 113 -1.92 4.41 37.38
N PRO A 114 -2.46 5.58 37.73
CA PRO A 114 -1.69 6.60 38.44
C PRO A 114 -1.22 6.03 39.78
N SER A 115 0.09 6.08 40.00
CA SER A 115 0.67 5.88 41.32
C SER A 115 0.24 7.06 42.18
N ALA A 116 -0.49 6.80 43.25
CA ALA A 116 -0.98 7.81 44.19
C ALA A 116 0.15 8.77 44.62
N GLY A 117 -0.21 10.05 44.77
CA GLY A 117 0.65 11.06 45.37
C GLY A 117 -0.14 12.32 45.74
N GLY A 118 -0.27 12.53 47.06
CA GLY A 118 -0.40 13.83 47.75
C GLY A 118 -1.65 14.65 47.49
#